data_AF-A0A2Z6M117-F1
#
_entry.id   AF-A0A2Z6M117-F1
#
_cell.length_a   1.000
_cell.length_b   1.000
_cell.length_c   1.000
_cell.angle_alpha   90.00
_cell.angle_beta   90.00
_cell.angle_gamma   90.00
#
_symmetry.space_group_name_H-M   'P 1'
#
loop_
_entity.id
_entity.type
_entity.pdbx_description
1 polymer ?
#
loop_
_entity_poly.entity_id
_entity_poly.type
_entity_poly.pdbx_seq_one_letter_code
_entity_poly.pdbx_strand_id
1 'polypeptide(L)' 'MKGTSVPSFGIVPEVLNFDNYDRWSVFMKNYLMGKGLWDVVISGDDAQHFNNTSDVEKGSYLI' A
#
# COMPACT_ATOMS: atom_id res chain seq x y z
N MET A 1 -6.64 29.70 -11.10
CA MET A 1 -5.48 28.77 -11.08
C MET A 1 -5.84 27.55 -11.94
N LYS A 2 -5.10 27.29 -13.02
CA LYS A 2 -5.23 26.06 -13.80
C LYS A 2 -4.25 25.05 -13.21
N GLY A 3 -4.76 24.03 -12.52
CA GLY A 3 -3.93 22.91 -12.08
C GLY A 3 -3.41 22.18 -13.30
N THR A 4 -2.10 22.23 -13.52
CA THR A 4 -1.42 21.43 -14.55
C THR A 4 -1.48 19.97 -14.12
N SER A 5 -2.43 19.24 -14.68
CA SER A 5 -2.57 17.82 -14.42
C SER A 5 -1.58 17.06 -15.30
N VAL A 6 -0.45 16.66 -14.71
CA VAL A 6 0.57 15.88 -15.41
C VAL A 6 0.01 14.49 -15.68
N PRO A 7 -0.05 14.02 -16.93
CA PRO A 7 -0.46 12.65 -17.23
C PRO A 7 0.54 11.68 -16.59
N SER A 8 0.07 10.80 -15.70
CA SER A 8 0.86 9.64 -15.32
C SER A 8 0.93 8.73 -16.56
N PHE A 9 2.03 8.78 -17.30
CA PHE A 9 2.30 7.90 -18.45
C PHE A 9 2.52 6.42 -18.04
N GLY A 10 1.76 5.93 -17.07
CA GLY A 10 1.83 4.57 -16.55
C GLY A 10 0.47 4.13 -16.03
N ILE A 11 0.01 2.97 -16.50
CA ILE A 11 -1.18 2.21 -16.08
C ILE A 11 -2.53 2.79 -16.54
N VAL A 12 -2.74 4.11 -16.52
CA VAL A 12 -3.95 4.75 -17.09
C VAL A 12 -3.55 5.94 -17.97
N PRO A 13 -3.97 5.99 -19.24
CA PRO A 13 -3.57 7.05 -20.17
C PRO A 13 -4.26 8.40 -19.89
N GLU A 14 -5.37 8.37 -19.15
CA GLU A 14 -6.13 9.56 -18.76
C GLU A 14 -5.58 10.13 -17.45
N VAL A 15 -5.56 11.45 -17.34
CA VAL A 15 -5.23 12.11 -16.08
C VAL A 15 -6.30 11.77 -15.05
N LEU A 16 -5.86 11.32 -13.86
CA LEU A 16 -6.73 11.07 -12.71
C LEU A 16 -7.60 12.30 -12.40
N ASN A 17 -8.91 12.07 -12.33
CA ASN A 17 -9.94 13.03 -11.97
C ASN A 17 -11.06 12.30 -11.19
N PHE A 18 -12.07 13.05 -10.76
CA PHE A 18 -13.17 12.50 -9.97
C PHE A 18 -13.91 11.37 -10.70
N ASP A 19 -14.15 11.54 -12.00
CA ASP A 19 -14.96 10.62 -12.81
C ASP A 19 -14.23 9.31 -13.13
N ASN A 20 -12.90 9.31 -13.12
CA ASN A 20 -12.10 8.12 -13.46
C ASN A 20 -11.39 7.48 -12.27
N TYR A 21 -11.60 7.97 -11.05
CA TYR A 21 -10.98 7.45 -9.83
C TYR A 21 -11.24 5.95 -9.64
N ASP A 22 -12.49 5.52 -9.80
CA ASP A 22 -12.86 4.11 -9.59
C ASP A 22 -12.07 3.18 -10.51
N ARG A 23 -12.04 3.53 -11.81
CA ARG A 23 -11.29 2.77 -12.81
C ARG A 23 -9.79 2.78 -12.52
N TRP A 24 -9.23 3.95 -12.18
CA TRP A 24 -7.83 4.09 -11.81
C TRP A 24 -7.46 3.25 -10.58
N SER A 25 -8.31 3.23 -9.55
CA SER A 25 -8.05 2.53 -8.29
C SER A 25 -7.92 1.01 -8.50
N VAL A 26 -8.77 0.45 -9.37
CA VAL A 26 -8.73 -0.97 -9.74
C VAL A 26 -7.41 -1.30 -10.45
N PHE A 27 -6.98 -0.47 -11.39
CA PHE A 27 -5.73 -0.71 -12.10
C PHE A 27 -4.50 -0.60 -11.19
N MET A 28 -4.47 0.40 -10.30
CA MET A 28 -3.39 0.53 -9.33
C MET A 28 -3.35 -0.65 -8.36
N LYS A 29 -4.50 -1.10 -7.85
CA LYS A 29 -4.57 -2.30 -7.00
C LYS A 29 -4.01 -3.52 -7.72
N ASN A 30 -4.48 -3.81 -8.93
CA ASN A 30 -4.02 -4.97 -9.70
C ASN A 30 -2.52 -4.91 -10.01
N TYR A 31 -2.01 -3.73 -10.39
CA TYR A 31 -0.59 -3.53 -10.61
C TYR A 31 0.23 -3.82 -9.35
N LEU A 32 -0.15 -3.26 -8.21
CA LEU A 32 0.55 -3.45 -6.94
C LEU A 32 0.46 -4.89 -6.44
N MET A 33 -0.68 -5.55 -6.59
CA MET A 33 -0.84 -6.98 -6.30
C MET A 33 0.11 -7.82 -7.17
N GLY A 34 0.18 -7.56 -8.48
CA GLY A 34 1.11 -8.25 -9.38
C GLY A 34 2.59 -8.00 -9.08
N LYS A 35 2.91 -6.91 -8.36
CA LYS A 35 4.26 -6.58 -7.89
C LYS A 35 4.54 -7.05 -6.47
N GLY A 36 3.57 -7.63 -5.76
CA GLY A 36 3.69 -7.98 -4.34
C GLY A 36 3.84 -6.76 -3.42
N LEU A 37 3.35 -5.59 -3.85
CA LEU A 37 3.49 -4.31 -3.14
C LEU A 37 2.19 -3.84 -2.49
N TRP A 38 1.08 -4.55 -2.70
CA TRP A 38 -0.21 -4.18 -2.14
C TRP A 38 -0.20 -4.16 -0.61
N ASP A 39 0.57 -5.05 0.02
CA ASP A 39 0.68 -5.16 1.48
C ASP A 39 1.18 -3.85 2.11
N VAL A 40 2.10 -3.14 1.45
CA VAL A 40 2.61 -1.84 1.95
C VAL A 40 1.50 -0.78 2.01
N VAL A 41 0.55 -0.82 1.08
CA VAL A 41 -0.56 0.15 1.03
C VAL A 41 -1.57 -0.13 2.14
N ILE A 42 -1.82 -1.40 2.47
CA ILE A 42 -2.77 -1.77 3.54
C ILE A 42 -2.13 -1.72 4.94
N SER A 43 -0.82 -1.92 5.05
CA SER A 43 -0.09 -1.85 6.33
C SER A 43 0.27 -0.44 6.78
N GLY A 44 -0.05 0.59 5.97
CA GLY A 44 0.23 2.00 6.26
C GLY A 44 -0.44 2.53 7.54
N ASP A 45 -1.46 1.85 8.06
CA ASP A 45 -2.15 2.22 9.31
C ASP A 45 -1.62 1.47 10.55
N ASP A 46 -0.80 0.43 10.38
CA ASP A 46 -0.38 -0.48 11.48
C ASP A 46 1.08 -0.30 11.91
N ALA A 47 1.77 0.74 11.43
CA ALA A 47 3.19 1.01 11.71
C ALA A 47 3.52 1.40 13.17
N GLN A 48 2.71 0.98 14.15
CA GLN A 48 2.99 1.06 15.58
C GLN A 48 3.04 -0.30 16.29
N HIS A 49 3.01 -1.45 15.59
CA HIS A 49 3.06 -2.75 16.29
C HIS A 49 4.12 -3.75 15.81
N PHE A 50 5.29 -3.25 15.39
CA PHE A 50 6.50 -4.07 15.26
C PHE A 50 7.58 -3.57 16.22
N ASN A 51 7.36 -3.79 17.51
CA ASN A 51 8.41 -3.91 18.53
C ASN A 51 7.82 -4.68 19.70
N ASN A 52 8.01 -6.00 19.72
CA ASN A 52 8.24 -6.84 20.90
C ASN A 52 8.01 -8.32 20.58
N THR A 53 8.95 -8.97 19.89
CA THR A 53 9.15 -10.41 20.05
C THR A 53 10.60 -10.77 19.75
N SER A 54 11.45 -10.75 20.78
CA SER A 54 12.65 -11.59 20.79
C SER A 54 13.11 -12.08 22.18
N ASP A 55 12.43 -11.76 23.29
CA ASP A 55 12.96 -12.11 24.64
C ASP A 55 12.07 -13.03 25.52
N VAL A 56 11.04 -13.70 25.01
CA VAL A 56 10.15 -14.55 25.86
C VAL A 56 10.35 -16.07 25.73
N GLU A 57 11.25 -16.58 24.88
CA GLU A 57 11.37 -18.04 24.68
C GLU A 57 12.59 -18.73 25.31
N LYS A 58 13.18 -18.23 26.42
CA LYS A 58 14.31 -18.95 27.04
C LYS A 58 14.31 -19.22 28.54
N GLY A 59 13.20 -19.09 29.27
CA GLY A 59 13.28 -19.38 30.71
C GLY A 59 12.02 -19.67 31.47
N SER A 60 11.20 -20.67 31.11
CA SER A 60 10.16 -21.19 32.02
C SER A 60 9.67 -22.62 31.73
N TYR A 61 10.55 -23.55 31.30
CA TYR A 61 10.25 -24.98 31.38
C TYR A 61 11.30 -25.72 32.21
N LEU A 62 11.54 -25.21 33.41
CA LEU A 62 12.09 -25.96 34.54
C LEU A 62 11.43 -25.34 35.77
N ILE A 63 10.34 -25.93 36.27
CA ILE A 63 10.14 -26.52 37.61
C ILE A 63 8.83 -27.29 37.55
#